data_AF-A0AA89AE07-F1
#
_entry.id   AF-A0AA89AE07-F1
#
_cell.length_a   1.000
_cell.length_b   1.000
_cell.length_c   1.000
_cell.angle_alpha   90.00
_cell.angle_beta   90.00
_cell.angle_gamma   90.00
#
_symmetry.space_group_name_H-M   'P 1'
#
loop_
_entity.id
_entity.type
_entity.pdbx_description
1 polymer ?
#
loop_
_entity_poly.entity_id
_entity_poly.type
_entity_poly.pdbx_seq_one_letter_code
_entity_poly.pdbx_strand_id
1 'polypeptide(L)'
;ASGFRGGEAPRLFIHPQRNDLNKSAVSLELPTIDFCGLESSVSGGRREIVEEIRKASEEWGFFRIVNHGVPLRVMDAMLDGIRRFHEQPAEAKMHLYSSDSKRKVRFNSNVSLRELDPACWRDLLTCVFQDDTLDPEAIPLVCRKEVQEYAKYMIELRETMAELLSEALGLSSDYLSRIECMKSESLACLYYPVCPEPELTFGTSAHSDTTFLTLLLQDSIGGLQINHQNQWADVPPVRGALIANIGDLMQVQYTSH
;
A
#
# COMPACT_ATOMS: atom_id res chain seq x y z
N ALA A 1 -11.12 9.16 12.07
CA ALA A 1 -10.83 10.60 11.89
C ALA A 1 -11.98 11.31 11.15
N SER A 2 -12.66 10.64 10.22
CA SER A 2 -13.69 11.14 9.30
C SER A 2 -15.04 11.59 9.90
N GLY A 3 -15.10 11.98 11.17
CA GLY A 3 -16.32 12.49 11.81
C GLY A 3 -16.06 13.70 12.71
N PHE A 4 -14.80 14.12 12.81
CA PHE A 4 -14.39 15.21 13.67
C PHE A 4 -14.70 16.57 13.00
N ARG A 5 -15.26 17.50 13.79
CA ARG A 5 -15.64 18.86 13.33
C ARG A 5 -15.08 19.97 14.23
N GLY A 6 -14.14 19.65 15.13
CA GLY A 6 -13.51 20.64 16.00
C GLY A 6 -12.38 21.40 15.30
N GLY A 7 -11.96 22.52 15.91
CA GLY A 7 -10.88 23.38 15.39
C GLY A 7 -9.46 22.92 15.74
N GLU A 8 -9.30 21.96 16.66
CA GLU A 8 -8.02 21.44 17.16
C GLU A 8 -8.08 19.90 17.15
N ALA A 9 -6.96 19.22 16.86
CA ALA A 9 -6.89 17.77 16.88
C ALA A 9 -6.96 17.26 18.33
N PRO A 10 -7.79 16.23 18.63
CA PRO A 10 -7.82 15.64 19.96
C PRO A 10 -6.46 15.11 20.39
N ARG A 11 -6.12 15.25 21.68
CA ARG A 11 -4.83 14.82 22.27
C ARG A 11 -4.39 13.41 21.90
N LEU A 12 -5.35 12.50 21.70
CA LEU A 12 -5.09 11.14 21.26
C LEU A 12 -4.32 11.04 19.94
N PHE A 13 -4.44 12.03 19.05
CA PHE A 13 -3.78 12.07 17.75
C PHE A 13 -2.48 12.88 17.75
N ILE A 14 -2.09 13.47 18.88
CA ILE A 14 -0.93 14.36 18.96
C ILE A 14 0.32 13.50 19.18
N HIS A 15 1.26 13.57 18.24
CA HIS A 15 2.54 12.85 18.26
C HIS A 15 3.68 13.78 18.70
N PRO A 16 4.23 13.63 19.92
CA PRO A 16 5.24 14.55 20.45
C PRO A 16 6.51 14.66 19.60
N GLN A 17 6.86 13.59 18.89
CA GLN A 17 8.08 13.48 18.09
C GLN A 17 7.93 14.01 16.65
N ARG A 18 6.72 14.45 16.24
CA ARG A 18 6.46 14.90 14.86
C ARG A 18 7.22 16.17 14.50
N ASN A 19 7.44 17.06 15.47
CA ASN A 19 8.21 18.29 15.27
C ASN A 19 9.67 18.03 14.85
N ASP A 20 10.25 16.89 15.21
CA ASP A 20 11.64 16.54 14.86
C ASP A 20 11.77 15.97 13.45
N LEU A 21 10.67 15.43 12.89
CA LEU A 21 10.62 14.81 11.55
C LEU A 21 10.34 15.81 10.43
N ASN A 22 9.90 17.04 10.76
CA ASN A 22 9.63 18.14 9.82
C ASN A 22 10.89 18.75 9.17
N LYS A 23 12.03 18.07 9.23
CA LYS A 23 13.27 18.44 8.51
C LYS A 23 13.53 17.48 7.35
N SER A 24 12.63 17.45 6.37
CA SER A 24 12.99 16.96 5.05
C SER A 24 12.59 17.98 3.99
N ALA A 25 13.59 18.50 3.30
CA ALA A 25 13.45 19.38 2.15
C ALA A 25 14.02 18.74 0.87
N VAL A 26 14.23 17.42 0.89
CA VAL A 26 14.86 16.70 -0.22
C VAL A 26 13.82 15.79 -0.86
N SER A 27 13.39 16.17 -2.06
CA SER A 27 12.66 15.26 -2.94
C SER A 27 13.65 14.20 -3.44
N LEU A 28 13.42 12.94 -3.10
CA LEU A 28 14.16 11.81 -3.64
C LEU A 28 13.43 11.27 -4.86
N GLU A 29 14.16 11.07 -5.95
CA GLU A 29 13.64 10.40 -7.14
C GLU A 29 13.73 8.89 -6.94
N LEU A 30 12.62 8.29 -6.48
CA LEU A 30 12.49 6.85 -6.39
C LEU A 30 12.75 6.19 -7.76
N PRO A 31 13.54 5.09 -7.84
CA PRO A 31 13.74 4.36 -9.09
C PRO A 31 12.41 4.02 -9.74
N THR A 32 12.31 4.18 -11.05
CA THR A 32 11.11 3.83 -11.82
C THR A 32 11.46 2.74 -12.81
N ILE A 33 10.75 1.62 -12.70
CA ILE A 33 10.95 0.42 -13.50
C ILE A 33 9.80 0.30 -14.49
N ASP A 34 10.15 0.23 -15.77
CA ASP A 34 9.19 0.15 -16.86
C ASP A 34 8.94 -1.31 -17.26
N PHE A 35 7.71 -1.78 -17.09
CA PHE A 35 7.34 -3.16 -17.46
C PHE A 35 7.04 -3.31 -18.96
N CYS A 36 7.22 -2.25 -19.76
CA CYS A 36 7.16 -2.31 -21.21
C CYS A 36 8.18 -3.32 -21.73
N GLY A 37 7.71 -4.33 -22.47
CA GLY A 37 8.57 -5.36 -23.05
C GLY A 37 8.78 -6.60 -22.17
N LEU A 38 8.11 -6.69 -21.02
CA LEU A 38 8.08 -7.91 -20.20
C LEU A 38 7.66 -9.16 -20.99
N GLU A 39 6.65 -9.01 -21.86
CA GLU A 39 6.12 -10.03 -22.76
C GLU A 39 6.85 -10.12 -24.12
N SER A 40 7.87 -9.28 -24.34
CA SER A 40 8.54 -9.25 -25.64
C SER A 40 9.40 -10.50 -25.83
N SER A 41 9.22 -11.16 -26.97
CA SER A 41 10.06 -12.30 -27.40
C SER A 41 11.51 -11.92 -27.71
N VAL A 42 11.88 -10.64 -27.54
CA VAL A 42 13.24 -10.14 -27.63
C VAL A 42 13.89 -10.33 -26.26
N SER A 43 14.82 -11.27 -26.18
CA SER A 43 15.44 -11.85 -24.97
C SER A 43 16.18 -10.90 -24.00
N GLY A 44 16.01 -9.59 -24.11
CA GLY A 44 16.67 -8.56 -23.28
C GLY A 44 15.77 -7.92 -22.21
N GLY A 45 14.50 -7.64 -22.54
CA GLY A 45 13.64 -6.78 -21.73
C GLY A 45 13.39 -7.31 -20.31
N ARG A 46 12.99 -8.58 -20.17
CA ARG A 46 12.75 -9.18 -18.85
C ARG A 46 14.00 -9.18 -17.98
N ARG A 47 15.17 -9.52 -18.53
CA ARG A 47 16.43 -9.57 -17.77
C ARG A 47 16.82 -8.20 -17.25
N GLU A 48 16.61 -7.14 -18.03
CA GLU A 48 16.85 -5.76 -17.60
C GLU A 48 15.90 -5.36 -16.48
N ILE A 49 14.60 -5.65 -16.62
CA ILE A 49 13.60 -5.41 -15.56
C ILE A 49 13.97 -6.12 -14.26
N VAL A 50 14.37 -7.40 -14.33
CA VAL A 50 14.80 -8.19 -13.15
C VAL A 50 16.03 -7.54 -12.48
N GLU A 51 16.98 -7.08 -13.28
CA GLU A 51 18.19 -6.42 -12.78
C GLU A 51 17.88 -5.07 -12.10
N GLU A 52 16.96 -4.28 -12.67
CA GLU A 52 16.48 -3.04 -12.07
C GLU A 52 15.72 -3.29 -10.76
N ILE A 53 14.86 -4.31 -10.72
CA ILE A 53 14.14 -4.72 -9.51
C ILE A 53 15.13 -5.12 -8.42
N ARG A 54 16.15 -5.92 -8.77
CA ARG A 54 17.19 -6.34 -7.82
C ARG A 54 17.89 -5.15 -7.20
N LYS A 55 18.41 -4.23 -8.02
CA LYS A 55 19.11 -3.02 -7.54
C LYS A 55 18.21 -2.13 -6.68
N ALA A 56 16.99 -1.85 -7.14
CA ALA A 56 16.09 -0.99 -6.39
C ALA A 56 15.65 -1.62 -5.07
N SER A 57 15.47 -2.95 -5.04
CA SER A 57 15.16 -3.69 -3.81
C SER A 57 16.32 -3.64 -2.81
N GLU A 58 17.57 -3.81 -3.26
CA GLU A 58 18.78 -3.80 -2.42
C GLU A 58 19.13 -2.39 -1.90
N GLU A 59 19.00 -1.36 -2.73
CA GLU A 59 19.46 0.00 -2.40
C GLU A 59 18.37 0.85 -1.72
N TRP A 60 17.10 0.61 -2.04
CA TRP A 60 15.99 1.46 -1.60
C TRP A 60 14.93 0.69 -0.82
N GLY A 61 14.69 -0.58 -1.14
CA GLY A 61 13.52 -1.33 -0.67
C GLY A 61 12.19 -0.79 -1.21
N PHE A 62 12.23 0.21 -2.10
CA PHE A 62 11.09 0.91 -2.69
C PHE A 62 11.39 1.27 -4.15
N PHE A 63 10.40 1.14 -5.03
CA PHE A 63 10.48 1.59 -6.42
C PHE A 63 9.10 1.86 -7.01
N ARG A 64 9.04 2.68 -8.07
CA ARG A 64 7.84 2.84 -8.89
C ARG A 64 7.85 1.78 -9.99
N ILE A 65 6.67 1.27 -10.31
CA ILE A 65 6.44 0.48 -11.52
C ILE A 65 5.47 1.24 -12.43
N VAL A 66 5.75 1.22 -13.73
CA VAL A 66 4.88 1.78 -14.79
C VAL A 66 4.69 0.74 -15.89
N ASN A 67 3.66 0.93 -16.74
CA ASN A 67 3.28 -0.03 -17.78
C ASN A 67 3.04 -1.47 -17.25
N HIS A 68 2.60 -1.57 -15.99
CA HIS A 68 2.37 -2.81 -15.23
C HIS A 68 1.05 -3.53 -15.59
N GLY A 69 0.41 -3.19 -16.71
CA GLY A 69 -0.81 -3.87 -17.19
C GLY A 69 -2.15 -3.47 -16.52
N VAL A 70 -2.13 -2.87 -15.33
CA VAL A 70 -3.37 -2.38 -14.67
C VAL A 70 -3.89 -1.11 -15.37
N PRO A 71 -5.12 -1.10 -15.94
CA PRO A 71 -5.60 0.06 -16.67
C PRO A 71 -5.85 1.28 -15.77
N LEU A 72 -5.48 2.47 -16.24
CA LEU A 72 -5.70 3.75 -15.53
C LEU A 72 -7.15 3.90 -15.04
N ARG A 73 -8.13 3.53 -15.88
CA ARG A 73 -9.56 3.59 -15.54
C ARG A 73 -9.93 2.75 -14.30
N VAL A 74 -9.21 1.65 -14.06
CA VAL A 74 -9.45 0.74 -12.93
C VAL A 74 -8.83 1.32 -11.67
N MET A 75 -7.62 1.89 -11.77
CA MET A 75 -6.96 2.61 -10.67
C MET A 75 -7.77 3.82 -10.22
N ASP A 76 -8.22 4.66 -11.16
CA ASP A 76 -9.05 5.83 -10.88
C ASP A 76 -10.38 5.42 -10.22
N ALA A 77 -11.06 4.40 -10.77
CA ALA A 77 -12.30 3.88 -10.22
C ALA A 77 -12.13 3.30 -8.80
N MET A 78 -11.00 2.63 -8.53
CA MET A 78 -10.70 2.11 -7.20
C MET A 78 -10.57 3.25 -6.18
N LEU A 79 -9.79 4.30 -6.49
CA LEU A 79 -9.65 5.47 -5.63
C LEU A 79 -11.01 6.16 -5.38
N ASP A 80 -11.80 6.38 -6.43
CA ASP A 80 -13.12 6.99 -6.32
C ASP A 80 -14.12 6.12 -5.55
N GLY A 81 -14.08 4.81 -5.73
CA GLY A 81 -14.91 3.85 -5.00
C GLY A 81 -14.63 3.88 -3.50
N ILE A 82 -13.35 3.83 -3.12
CA ILE A 82 -12.92 3.90 -1.73
C ILE A 82 -13.25 5.26 -1.11
N ARG A 83 -13.05 6.37 -1.84
CA ARG A 83 -13.47 7.70 -1.38
C ARG A 83 -14.97 7.74 -1.11
N ARG A 84 -15.80 7.27 -2.06
CA ARG A 84 -17.26 7.22 -1.90
C ARG A 84 -17.67 6.42 -0.67
N PHE A 85 -17.01 5.28 -0.40
CA PHE A 85 -17.25 4.53 0.84
C PHE A 85 -16.94 5.38 2.07
N HIS A 86 -15.74 5.94 2.17
CA HIS A 86 -15.32 6.68 3.37
C HIS A 86 -16.11 7.98 3.59
N GLU A 87 -16.63 8.61 2.55
CA GLU A 87 -17.47 9.80 2.63
C GLU A 87 -18.95 9.52 2.98
N GLN A 88 -19.36 8.24 3.07
CA GLN A 88 -20.70 7.92 3.57
C GLN A 88 -20.90 8.35 5.04
N PRO A 89 -22.16 8.62 5.45
CA PRO A 89 -22.52 8.79 6.86
C PRO A 89 -22.03 7.62 7.72
N ALA A 90 -21.66 7.91 8.97
CA ALA A 90 -21.09 6.91 9.88
C ALA A 90 -22.02 5.70 10.07
N GLU A 91 -23.33 5.95 10.11
CA GLU A 91 -24.39 4.94 10.28
C GLU A 91 -24.34 3.89 9.17
N ALA A 92 -24.03 4.30 7.94
CA ALA A 92 -23.99 3.40 6.80
C ALA A 92 -22.77 2.46 6.85
N LYS A 93 -21.69 2.86 7.52
CA LYS A 93 -20.45 2.06 7.66
C LYS A 93 -20.38 1.28 8.97
N MET A 94 -21.20 1.63 9.96
CA MET A 94 -21.10 1.14 11.34
C MET A 94 -21.19 -0.39 11.46
N HIS A 95 -21.99 -1.04 10.61
CA HIS A 95 -22.11 -2.50 10.59
C HIS A 95 -20.80 -3.24 10.26
N LEU A 96 -19.86 -2.57 9.59
CA LEU A 96 -18.53 -3.07 9.27
C LEU A 96 -17.49 -2.70 10.33
N TYR A 97 -17.82 -1.82 11.27
CA TYR A 97 -16.86 -1.32 12.26
C TYR A 97 -16.37 -2.47 13.14
N SER A 98 -15.09 -2.84 13.04
CA SER A 98 -14.52 -3.93 13.81
C SER A 98 -12.98 -3.93 13.80
N SER A 99 -12.41 -4.32 14.94
CA SER A 99 -11.00 -4.66 15.10
C SER A 99 -10.71 -6.16 14.93
N ASP A 100 -11.74 -7.01 14.76
CA ASP A 100 -11.57 -8.46 14.66
C ASP A 100 -10.90 -8.84 13.34
N SER A 101 -9.67 -9.34 13.43
CA SER A 101 -8.89 -9.77 12.26
C SER A 101 -9.50 -10.97 11.54
N LYS A 102 -10.42 -11.71 12.18
CA LYS A 102 -11.16 -12.81 11.53
C LYS A 102 -12.21 -12.31 10.55
N ARG A 103 -12.62 -11.03 10.65
CA ARG A 103 -13.53 -10.42 9.66
C ARG A 103 -12.75 -10.03 8.41
N LYS A 104 -13.08 -10.70 7.29
CA LYS A 104 -12.46 -10.48 5.98
C LYS A 104 -12.71 -9.07 5.45
N VAL A 105 -13.91 -8.53 5.64
CA VAL A 105 -14.21 -7.12 5.39
C VAL A 105 -14.50 -6.41 6.70
N ARG A 106 -13.75 -5.35 6.99
CA ARG A 106 -13.90 -4.58 8.21
C ARG A 106 -13.48 -3.13 8.00
N PHE A 107 -14.18 -2.24 8.69
CA PHE A 107 -13.87 -0.82 8.77
C PHE A 107 -13.38 -0.50 10.18
N ASN A 108 -12.39 0.39 10.32
CA ASN A 108 -11.99 0.87 11.63
C ASN A 108 -11.29 2.23 11.55
N SER A 109 -11.26 2.90 12.69
CA SER A 109 -10.60 4.18 12.90
C SER A 109 -9.63 4.01 14.07
N ASN A 110 -8.44 3.50 13.77
CA ASN A 110 -7.42 3.05 14.74
C ASN A 110 -7.83 1.81 15.54
N VAL A 111 -7.04 0.75 15.38
CA VAL A 111 -7.23 -0.52 16.08
C VAL A 111 -6.04 -0.70 17.01
N SER A 112 -6.31 -0.75 18.31
CA SER A 112 -5.32 -0.95 19.37
C SER A 112 -4.54 0.30 19.76
N LEU A 113 -5.16 1.14 20.60
CA LEU A 113 -4.40 1.94 21.55
C LEU A 113 -3.86 0.97 22.61
N ARG A 114 -2.59 0.56 22.50
CA ARG A 114 -1.85 0.41 23.75
C ARG A 114 -1.93 1.80 24.39
N GLU A 115 -2.36 1.91 25.64
CA GLU A 115 -2.82 3.17 26.28
C GLU A 115 -1.83 4.36 26.22
N LEU A 116 -0.65 4.19 25.63
CA LEU A 116 0.45 5.15 25.56
C LEU A 116 0.80 5.64 24.14
N ASP A 117 0.37 4.96 23.06
CA ASP A 117 0.75 5.35 21.69
C ASP A 117 -0.32 6.25 21.05
N PRO A 118 0.06 7.41 20.47
CA PRO A 118 -0.90 8.28 19.82
C PRO A 118 -1.51 7.63 18.56
N ALA A 119 -2.80 7.84 18.36
CA ALA A 119 -3.55 7.36 17.20
C ALA A 119 -3.11 8.04 15.90
N CYS A 120 -3.36 7.38 14.77
CA CYS A 120 -3.14 7.94 13.44
C CYS A 120 -4.40 8.65 12.93
N TRP A 121 -4.22 9.78 12.25
CA TRP A 121 -5.28 10.56 11.60
C TRP A 121 -5.72 9.92 10.28
N ARG A 122 -6.33 8.74 10.39
CA ARG A 122 -6.82 7.97 9.25
C ARG A 122 -8.05 7.13 9.60
N ASP A 123 -8.68 6.64 8.55
CA ASP A 123 -9.67 5.57 8.58
C ASP A 123 -9.26 4.47 7.60
N LEU A 124 -9.65 3.23 7.87
CA LEU A 124 -9.22 2.05 7.12
C LEU A 124 -10.39 1.13 6.83
N LEU A 125 -10.62 0.84 5.55
CA LEU A 125 -11.38 -0.32 5.11
C LEU A 125 -10.40 -1.42 4.71
N THR A 126 -10.51 -2.59 5.33
CA THR A 126 -9.72 -3.76 4.95
C THR A 126 -10.60 -4.76 4.23
N CYS A 127 -10.12 -5.27 3.09
CA CYS A 127 -10.70 -6.41 2.37
C CYS A 127 -9.63 -7.50 2.23
N VAL A 128 -9.84 -8.65 2.86
CA VAL A 128 -8.92 -9.79 2.84
C VAL A 128 -9.42 -10.84 1.84
N PHE A 129 -8.61 -11.13 0.84
CA PHE A 129 -8.83 -12.17 -0.14
C PHE A 129 -8.04 -13.41 0.31
N GLN A 130 -8.76 -14.48 0.57
CA GLN A 130 -8.17 -15.76 0.96
C GLN A 130 -8.22 -16.68 -0.26
N ASP A 131 -7.06 -17.19 -0.67
CA ASP A 131 -6.93 -17.99 -1.88
C ASP A 131 -7.56 -17.27 -3.09
N ASP A 132 -7.28 -15.97 -3.22
CA ASP A 132 -7.78 -15.08 -4.28
C ASP A 132 -9.30 -14.89 -4.30
N THR A 133 -9.99 -15.31 -3.22
CA THR A 133 -11.44 -15.21 -3.11
C THR A 133 -11.88 -14.35 -1.93
N LEU A 134 -12.91 -13.54 -2.19
CA LEU A 134 -13.67 -12.81 -1.19
C LEU A 134 -15.13 -12.81 -1.63
N ASP A 135 -16.04 -13.10 -0.69
CA ASP A 135 -17.48 -12.98 -0.94
C ASP A 135 -17.80 -11.54 -1.41
N PRO A 136 -18.28 -11.35 -2.64
CA PRO A 136 -18.62 -10.04 -3.17
C PRO A 136 -19.61 -9.29 -2.29
N GLU A 137 -20.55 -10.00 -1.65
CA GLU A 137 -21.57 -9.38 -0.81
C GLU A 137 -21.01 -8.86 0.51
N ALA A 138 -19.86 -9.36 0.96
CA ALA A 138 -19.14 -8.82 2.10
C ALA A 138 -18.52 -7.44 1.81
N ILE A 139 -18.25 -7.13 0.53
CA ILE A 139 -17.70 -5.84 0.11
C ILE A 139 -18.84 -4.80 0.06
N PRO A 140 -18.64 -3.57 0.59
CA PRO A 140 -19.67 -2.54 0.60
C PRO A 140 -20.20 -2.25 -0.80
N LEU A 141 -21.53 -2.26 -0.96
CA LEU A 141 -22.19 -2.09 -2.27
C LEU A 141 -21.70 -0.86 -3.04
N VAL A 142 -21.38 0.24 -2.34
CA VAL A 142 -20.93 1.51 -2.94
C VAL A 142 -19.60 1.41 -3.72
N CYS A 143 -18.72 0.49 -3.35
CA CYS A 143 -17.37 0.33 -3.92
C CYS A 143 -17.09 -1.09 -4.40
N ARG A 144 -18.08 -1.98 -4.32
CA ARG A 144 -17.94 -3.40 -4.60
C ARG A 144 -17.38 -3.68 -5.98
N LYS A 145 -17.95 -3.05 -7.00
CA LYS A 145 -17.56 -3.27 -8.39
C LYS A 145 -16.10 -2.89 -8.61
N GLU A 146 -15.70 -1.74 -8.08
CA GLU A 146 -14.35 -1.18 -8.24
C GLU A 146 -13.31 -2.01 -7.49
N VAL A 147 -13.60 -2.43 -6.25
CA VAL A 147 -12.74 -3.33 -5.47
C VAL A 147 -12.57 -4.67 -6.18
N GLN A 148 -13.66 -5.26 -6.69
CA GLN A 148 -13.60 -6.54 -7.39
C GLN A 148 -12.84 -6.45 -8.71
N GLU A 149 -13.02 -5.37 -9.48
CA GLU A 149 -12.29 -5.19 -10.74
C GLU A 149 -10.80 -4.97 -10.46
N TYR A 150 -10.46 -4.10 -9.49
CA TYR A 150 -9.07 -3.84 -9.11
C TYR A 150 -8.36 -5.09 -8.58
N ALA A 151 -9.01 -5.86 -7.69
CA ALA A 151 -8.41 -7.07 -7.11
C ALA A 151 -7.97 -8.09 -8.18
N LYS A 152 -8.75 -8.26 -9.27
CA LYS A 152 -8.38 -9.18 -10.36
C LYS A 152 -7.03 -8.82 -10.99
N TYR A 153 -6.83 -7.54 -11.29
CA TYR A 153 -5.57 -7.07 -11.84
C TYR A 153 -4.42 -7.16 -10.84
N MET A 154 -4.69 -6.96 -9.55
CA MET A 154 -3.66 -7.09 -8.51
C MET A 154 -3.23 -8.54 -8.30
N ILE A 155 -4.13 -9.52 -8.43
CA ILE A 155 -3.80 -10.95 -8.40
C ILE A 155 -2.88 -11.31 -9.58
N GLU A 156 -3.20 -10.85 -10.79
CA GLU A 156 -2.35 -11.09 -11.97
C GLU A 156 -0.98 -10.42 -11.83
N LEU A 157 -0.96 -9.17 -11.35
CA LEU A 157 0.29 -8.43 -11.12
C LEU A 157 1.12 -9.05 -9.99
N ARG A 158 0.48 -9.61 -8.95
CA ARG A 158 1.16 -10.34 -7.88
C ARG A 158 1.97 -11.51 -8.45
N GLU A 159 1.37 -12.35 -9.30
CA GLU A 159 2.06 -13.48 -9.91
C GLU A 159 3.27 -13.00 -10.73
N THR A 160 3.06 -11.96 -11.54
CA THR A 160 4.14 -11.33 -12.32
C THR A 160 5.29 -10.85 -11.42
N MET A 161 4.97 -10.17 -10.32
CA MET A 161 5.96 -9.69 -9.36
C MET A 161 6.65 -10.85 -8.64
N ALA A 162 5.95 -11.91 -8.30
CA ALA A 162 6.51 -13.10 -7.66
C ALA A 162 7.57 -13.76 -8.56
N GLU A 163 7.33 -13.81 -9.87
CA GLU A 163 8.31 -14.33 -10.82
C GLU A 163 9.54 -13.44 -10.93
N LEU A 164 9.33 -12.14 -11.13
CA LEU A 164 10.41 -11.16 -11.28
C LEU A 164 11.28 -11.08 -10.03
N LEU A 165 10.67 -11.12 -8.84
CA LEU A 165 11.39 -11.13 -7.57
C LEU A 165 12.13 -12.46 -7.36
N SER A 166 11.55 -13.59 -7.74
CA SER A 166 12.26 -14.89 -7.69
C SER A 166 13.52 -14.87 -8.57
N GLU A 167 13.42 -14.34 -9.79
CA GLU A 167 14.56 -14.20 -10.70
C GLU A 167 15.59 -13.18 -10.17
N ALA A 168 15.14 -12.08 -9.56
CA ALA A 168 16.02 -11.09 -8.94
C ALA A 168 16.82 -11.66 -7.76
N LEU A 169 16.28 -12.69 -7.08
CA LEU A 169 16.96 -13.47 -6.06
C LEU A 169 17.91 -14.53 -6.66
N GLY A 170 18.00 -14.66 -7.98
CA GLY A 170 18.78 -15.70 -8.65
C GLY A 170 18.15 -17.10 -8.57
N LEU A 171 16.85 -17.18 -8.25
CA LEU A 171 16.08 -18.42 -8.12
C LEU A 171 15.27 -18.68 -9.40
N SER A 172 14.64 -19.86 -9.47
CA SER A 172 13.70 -20.13 -10.57
C SER A 172 12.47 -19.23 -10.44
N SER A 173 11.91 -18.79 -11.58
CA SER A 173 10.79 -17.83 -11.61
C SER A 173 9.58 -18.27 -10.77
N ASP A 174 9.33 -19.56 -10.62
CA ASP A 174 8.23 -20.10 -9.84
C ASP A 174 8.52 -20.24 -8.33
N TYR A 175 9.70 -19.84 -7.84
CA TYR A 175 10.11 -20.10 -6.45
C TYR A 175 9.15 -19.49 -5.42
N LEU A 176 8.89 -18.18 -5.48
CA LEU A 176 8.04 -17.49 -4.50
C LEU A 176 6.58 -18.01 -4.56
N SER A 177 6.07 -18.30 -5.76
CA SER A 177 4.75 -18.92 -5.92
C SER A 177 4.70 -20.35 -5.34
N ARG A 178 5.74 -21.17 -5.53
CA ARG A 178 5.82 -22.55 -4.98
C ARG A 178 5.86 -22.60 -3.45
N ILE A 179 6.52 -21.66 -2.80
CA ILE A 179 6.54 -21.59 -1.33
C ILE A 179 5.30 -20.89 -0.76
N GLU A 180 4.37 -20.50 -1.64
CA GLU A 180 3.06 -19.97 -1.30
C GLU A 180 3.09 -18.68 -0.45
N CYS A 181 4.22 -17.97 -0.45
CA CYS A 181 4.47 -16.87 0.48
C CYS A 181 3.73 -15.57 0.13
N MET A 182 3.28 -15.45 -1.12
CA MET A 182 2.51 -14.30 -1.62
C MET A 182 1.01 -14.61 -1.78
N LYS A 183 0.53 -15.82 -1.47
CA LYS A 183 -0.85 -16.26 -1.77
C LYS A 183 -1.99 -15.48 -1.09
N SER A 184 -1.70 -14.77 0.00
CA SER A 184 -2.72 -14.01 0.74
C SER A 184 -2.66 -12.54 0.35
N GLU A 185 -3.81 -11.99 -0.03
CA GLU A 185 -3.93 -10.59 -0.40
C GLU A 185 -4.83 -9.83 0.56
N SER A 186 -4.40 -8.64 0.92
CA SER A 186 -5.18 -7.73 1.74
C SER A 186 -5.13 -6.35 1.13
N LEU A 187 -6.29 -5.81 0.74
CA LEU A 187 -6.42 -4.41 0.36
C LEU A 187 -6.61 -3.57 1.62
N ALA A 188 -5.61 -2.76 1.93
CA ALA A 188 -5.68 -1.72 2.96
C ALA A 188 -6.12 -0.40 2.32
N CYS A 189 -7.43 -0.14 2.33
CA CYS A 189 -8.04 1.04 1.70
C CYS A 189 -8.06 2.21 2.68
N LEU A 190 -6.95 2.94 2.72
CA LEU A 190 -6.66 4.04 3.64
C LEU A 190 -7.34 5.34 3.20
N TYR A 191 -7.87 6.09 4.17
CA TYR A 191 -8.45 7.41 3.94
C TYR A 191 -7.94 8.40 4.98
N TYR A 192 -7.41 9.52 4.50
CA TYR A 192 -6.80 10.58 5.30
C TYR A 192 -7.65 11.85 5.21
N PRO A 193 -8.61 12.06 6.13
CA PRO A 193 -9.42 13.27 6.10
C PRO A 193 -8.58 14.50 6.43
N VAL A 194 -9.07 15.68 6.04
CA VAL A 194 -8.43 16.97 6.39
C VAL A 194 -8.16 17.04 7.89
N CYS A 195 -6.92 17.39 8.25
CA CYS A 195 -6.48 17.52 9.62
C CYS A 195 -6.35 19.02 9.97
N PRO A 196 -6.88 19.48 11.13
CA PRO A 196 -6.70 20.87 11.56
C PRO A 196 -5.26 21.20 11.98
N GLU A 197 -4.52 20.21 12.52
CA GLU A 197 -3.15 20.37 13.03
C GLU A 197 -2.24 19.30 12.40
N PRO A 198 -2.01 19.35 11.08
CA PRO A 198 -1.23 18.34 10.37
C PRO A 198 0.23 18.29 10.85
N GLU A 199 0.79 19.32 11.43
CA GLU A 199 2.13 19.34 12.03
C GLU A 199 2.22 18.54 13.34
N LEU A 200 1.09 18.20 13.96
CA LEU A 200 1.04 17.46 15.23
C LEU A 200 0.54 16.01 15.09
N THR A 201 -0.05 15.62 13.95
CA THR A 201 -0.68 14.29 13.77
C THR A 201 -0.11 13.50 12.60
N PHE A 202 0.09 12.19 12.73
CA PHE A 202 0.45 11.33 11.60
C PHE A 202 -0.77 10.70 10.93
N GLY A 203 -0.85 10.73 9.59
CA GLY A 203 -1.79 9.90 8.85
C GLY A 203 -1.49 8.40 9.05
N THR A 204 -0.22 8.02 9.01
CA THR A 204 0.27 6.71 9.44
C THR A 204 1.65 6.92 10.07
N SER A 205 1.88 6.34 11.25
CA SER A 205 3.15 6.44 11.95
C SER A 205 4.28 5.72 11.19
N ALA A 206 5.53 6.09 11.45
CA ALA A 206 6.68 5.38 10.89
C ALA A 206 6.62 3.88 11.24
N HIS A 207 6.80 3.03 10.22
CA HIS A 207 6.81 1.57 10.35
C HIS A 207 7.52 0.95 9.14
N SER A 208 7.89 -0.32 9.27
CA SER A 208 8.16 -1.22 8.14
C SER A 208 6.93 -2.10 7.90
N ASP A 209 6.73 -2.52 6.65
CA ASP A 209 5.66 -3.45 6.30
C ASP A 209 6.09 -4.88 6.66
N THR A 210 5.24 -5.60 7.40
CA THR A 210 5.48 -7.01 7.73
C THR A 210 5.10 -7.98 6.60
N THR A 211 4.93 -7.50 5.37
CA THR A 211 4.53 -8.29 4.20
C THR A 211 5.76 -8.83 3.44
N PHE A 212 5.56 -9.56 2.35
CA PHE A 212 6.63 -9.85 1.37
C PHE A 212 6.80 -8.68 0.40
N LEU A 213 5.68 -8.21 -0.14
CA LEU A 213 5.58 -7.12 -1.10
C LEU A 213 4.30 -6.35 -0.81
N THR A 214 4.38 -5.04 -0.88
CA THR A 214 3.22 -4.15 -0.92
C THR A 214 3.23 -3.39 -2.23
N LEU A 215 2.07 -3.30 -2.89
CA LEU A 215 1.85 -2.50 -4.09
C LEU A 215 0.86 -1.38 -3.76
N LEU A 216 1.36 -0.16 -3.71
CA LEU A 216 0.62 1.02 -3.28
C LEU A 216 0.13 1.84 -4.47
N LEU A 217 -1.18 2.06 -4.49
CA LEU A 217 -1.85 3.04 -5.34
C LEU A 217 -2.11 4.32 -4.53
N GLN A 218 -1.65 5.47 -5.03
CA GLN A 218 -1.87 6.78 -4.42
C GLN A 218 -2.83 7.64 -5.24
N ASP A 219 -3.50 8.57 -4.58
CA ASP A 219 -4.17 9.68 -5.24
C ASP A 219 -3.18 10.77 -5.66
N SER A 220 -3.68 11.88 -6.21
CA SER A 220 -2.84 13.00 -6.65
C SER A 220 -2.35 13.93 -5.52
N ILE A 221 -2.78 13.71 -4.28
CA ILE A 221 -2.40 14.55 -3.13
C ILE A 221 -1.03 14.10 -2.60
N GLY A 222 -0.81 12.79 -2.53
CA GLY A 222 0.43 12.20 -2.03
C GLY A 222 0.48 12.11 -0.50
N GLY A 223 1.62 12.46 0.11
CA GLY A 223 1.85 12.37 1.55
C GLY A 223 2.59 11.12 2.03
N LEU A 224 3.02 10.25 1.11
CA LEU A 224 3.98 9.19 1.43
C LEU A 224 5.36 9.82 1.65
N GLN A 225 5.97 9.43 2.77
CA GLN A 225 7.38 9.69 3.04
C GLN A 225 8.08 8.37 3.27
N ILE A 226 9.30 8.24 2.74
CA ILE A 226 10.16 7.08 2.97
C ILE A 226 11.40 7.51 3.76
N ASN A 227 11.92 6.63 4.60
CA ASN A 227 13.19 6.85 5.27
C ASN A 227 14.30 6.14 4.48
N HIS A 228 15.17 6.90 3.83
CA HIS A 228 16.32 6.40 3.12
C HIS A 228 17.59 7.01 3.72
N GLN A 229 18.54 6.17 4.12
CA GLN A 229 19.81 6.61 4.74
C GLN A 229 19.61 7.55 5.96
N ASN A 230 18.64 7.24 6.82
CA ASN A 230 18.24 8.04 7.99
C ASN A 230 17.69 9.44 7.66
N GLN A 231 17.26 9.65 6.41
CA GLN A 231 16.59 10.87 5.97
C GLN A 231 15.20 10.52 5.47
N TRP A 232 14.20 11.22 6.00
CA TRP A 232 12.86 11.16 5.45
C TRP A 232 12.83 11.90 4.12
N ALA A 233 12.05 11.43 3.16
CA ALA A 233 11.89 12.10 1.87
C ALA A 233 10.48 11.91 1.35
N ASP A 234 9.92 12.97 0.79
CA ASP A 234 8.63 12.92 0.12
C ASP A 234 8.73 12.09 -1.16
N VAL A 235 7.72 11.26 -1.39
CA VAL A 235 7.55 10.52 -2.65
C VAL A 235 6.37 11.11 -3.41
N PRO A 236 6.61 11.97 -4.42
CA PRO A 236 5.53 12.56 -5.19
C PRO A 236 4.71 11.50 -5.92
N PRO A 237 3.37 11.62 -5.96
CA PRO A 237 2.53 10.69 -6.69
C PRO A 237 2.74 10.85 -8.20
N VAL A 238 2.80 9.73 -8.92
CA VAL A 238 2.89 9.69 -10.39
C VAL A 238 1.66 8.99 -10.93
N ARG A 239 0.89 9.68 -11.77
CA ARG A 239 -0.35 9.14 -12.33
C ARG A 239 -0.05 7.90 -13.17
N GLY A 240 -0.71 6.80 -12.83
CA GLY A 240 -0.52 5.52 -13.52
C GLY A 240 0.70 4.72 -13.11
N ALA A 241 1.41 5.14 -12.06
CA ALA A 241 2.41 4.33 -11.41
C ALA A 241 1.83 3.67 -10.15
N LEU A 242 2.37 2.50 -9.81
CA LEU A 242 2.25 1.90 -8.48
C LEU A 242 3.61 2.01 -7.78
N ILE A 243 3.60 2.14 -6.46
CA ILE A 243 4.82 2.05 -5.66
C ILE A 243 4.90 0.63 -5.10
N ALA A 244 5.99 -0.06 -5.40
CA ALA A 244 6.33 -1.32 -4.77
C ALA A 244 7.24 -1.07 -3.56
N ASN A 245 6.99 -1.77 -2.45
CA ASN A 245 7.92 -1.83 -1.33
C ASN A 245 8.12 -3.26 -0.85
N ILE A 246 9.38 -3.57 -0.53
CA ILE A 246 9.81 -4.86 -0.01
C ILE A 246 9.56 -4.86 1.49
N GLY A 247 8.83 -5.87 1.98
CA GLY A 247 8.52 -5.99 3.40
C GLY A 247 9.49 -6.90 4.15
N ASP A 248 9.37 -6.91 5.48
CA ASP A 248 10.29 -7.59 6.40
C ASP A 248 10.40 -9.10 6.13
N LEU A 249 9.32 -9.76 5.69
CA LEU A 249 9.34 -11.20 5.41
C LEU A 249 10.21 -11.55 4.20
N MET A 250 10.26 -10.67 3.19
CA MET A 250 11.17 -10.85 2.05
C MET A 250 12.63 -10.64 2.49
N GLN A 251 12.88 -9.65 3.36
CA GLN A 251 14.23 -9.36 3.85
C GLN A 251 14.82 -10.53 4.65
N VAL A 252 14.03 -11.18 5.51
CA VAL A 252 14.46 -12.37 6.26
C VAL A 252 14.86 -13.50 5.32
N GLN A 253 14.10 -13.71 4.25
CA GLN A 253 14.40 -14.77 3.27
C GLN A 253 15.71 -14.50 2.54
N TYR A 254 15.99 -13.25 2.16
CA TYR A 254 17.26 -12.87 1.53
C TYR A 254 18.47 -13.15 2.44
N THR A 255 18.39 -12.83 3.73
CA THR A 255 19.50 -13.05 4.67
C THR A 255 19.73 -14.52 5.04
N SER A 256 18.80 -15.41 4.67
CA SER A 256 18.87 -16.84 4.92
C SER A 256 19.47 -17.63 3.73
N HIS A 257 19.91 -16.94 2.68
CA HIS A 257 20.59 -17.50 1.50
C HIS A 257 22.00 -16.92 1.41
#